data_AF-A0A8D2L9U3-F1
#
_entry.id   AF-A0A8D2L9U3-F1
#
_cell.length_a   1.000
_cell.length_b   1.000
_cell.length_c   1.000
_cell.angle_alpha   90.00
_cell.angle_beta   90.00
_cell.angle_gamma   90.00
#
_symmetry.space_group_name_H-M   'P 1'
#
loop_
_entity.id
_entity.type
_entity.pdbx_description
1 polymer ?
#
loop_
_entity_poly.entity_id
_entity_poly.type
_entity_poly.pdbx_seq_one_letter_code
_entity_poly.pdbx_strand_id
1 'polypeptide(L)'
;MEGNSLPLKNMNNTRKKSYQYQHKTDFEVIPKERPIPVPCKVSQCPCKCYNFVPLNGTQPIRCRCKHFADQHSAGPGFPCNTCSKCSGFHSCFTCGCGQPAYAHETVVETKEERLAQGKPVGQDVPFAAMGGLTGFSSLAEGYMRLDDSGIGAPSAQFLEFPTTNTDHPFLRAFQGPSSSAEITFTDIPTTVNLRRPEEDDMAYFERQYQTRVSHWIDNLKQQHLC
;
A
#
# COMPACT_ATOMS: atom_id res chain seq x y z
N MET A 1 -43.05 60.08 2.34
CA MET A 1 -41.63 59.81 2.06
C MET A 1 -41.55 58.37 1.60
N GLU A 2 -41.59 58.20 0.28
CA GLU A 2 -41.56 56.91 -0.40
C GLU A 2 -40.15 56.34 -0.30
N GLY A 3 -40.03 55.16 0.32
CA GLY A 3 -38.79 54.40 0.39
C GLY A 3 -38.74 53.39 -0.76
N ASN A 4 -37.84 53.65 -1.71
CA ASN A 4 -37.40 52.70 -2.72
C ASN A 4 -36.81 51.42 -2.09
N SER A 5 -37.28 50.25 -2.51
CA SER A 5 -36.47 49.04 -2.46
C SER A 5 -36.74 48.17 -3.71
N LEU A 6 -35.68 48.02 -4.49
CA LEU A 6 -35.59 47.21 -5.70
C LEU A 6 -35.70 45.71 -5.37
N PRO A 7 -36.25 44.87 -6.26
CA PRO A 7 -36.29 43.43 -6.03
C PRO A 7 -34.91 42.81 -6.30
N LEU A 8 -34.30 42.22 -5.28
CA LEU A 8 -33.15 41.33 -5.41
C LEU A 8 -33.61 40.06 -6.15
N LYS A 9 -33.14 39.92 -7.39
CA LYS A 9 -33.36 38.74 -8.23
C LYS A 9 -32.72 37.52 -7.57
N ASN A 10 -33.55 36.50 -7.35
CA ASN A 10 -33.16 35.17 -6.90
C ASN A 10 -32.00 34.63 -7.76
N MET A 11 -30.85 34.43 -7.11
CA MET A 11 -29.70 33.77 -7.71
C MET A 11 -30.04 32.31 -7.96
N ASN A 12 -30.05 31.96 -9.24
CA ASN A 12 -30.29 30.62 -9.76
C ASN A 12 -29.44 29.59 -8.99
N ASN A 13 -30.13 28.74 -8.23
CA ASN A 13 -29.59 27.50 -7.68
C ASN A 13 -29.28 26.55 -8.85
N THR A 14 -28.10 26.72 -9.45
CA THR A 14 -27.53 25.76 -10.39
C THR A 14 -27.22 24.50 -9.60
N ARG A 15 -28.19 23.58 -9.57
CA ARG A 15 -28.00 22.19 -9.15
C ARG A 15 -26.81 21.64 -9.91
N LYS A 16 -25.64 21.61 -9.25
CA LYS A 16 -24.50 20.81 -9.67
C LYS A 16 -24.99 19.36 -9.68
N LYS A 17 -25.35 18.85 -10.85
CA LYS A 17 -25.55 17.41 -11.05
C LYS A 17 -24.17 16.78 -10.96
N SER A 18 -23.77 16.36 -9.76
CA SER A 18 -22.65 15.45 -9.60
C SER A 18 -23.10 14.08 -10.10
N TYR A 19 -22.63 13.71 -11.29
CA TYR A 19 -22.80 12.36 -11.79
C TYR A 19 -21.81 11.46 -11.05
N GLN A 20 -22.17 10.99 -9.85
CA GLN A 20 -21.48 9.87 -9.21
C GLN A 20 -21.94 8.60 -9.93
N TYR A 21 -21.10 8.05 -10.81
CA TYR A 21 -21.29 6.70 -11.32
C TYR A 21 -20.83 5.74 -10.23
N GLN A 22 -21.77 5.30 -9.39
CA GLN A 22 -21.49 4.21 -8.46
C GLN A 22 -21.12 2.98 -9.28
N HIS A 23 -20.01 2.32 -8.93
CA HIS A 23 -19.60 1.08 -9.56
C HIS A 23 -20.76 0.08 -9.45
N LYS A 24 -21.44 -0.20 -10.56
CA LYS A 24 -22.43 -1.28 -10.61
C LYS A 24 -21.64 -2.57 -10.44
N THR A 25 -21.87 -3.26 -9.32
CA THR A 25 -21.35 -4.61 -9.12
C THR A 25 -21.84 -5.51 -10.24
N ASP A 26 -21.02 -6.46 -10.67
CA ASP A 26 -21.35 -7.40 -11.75
C ASP A 26 -22.58 -8.29 -11.48
N PHE A 27 -23.10 -8.27 -10.25
CA PHE A 27 -24.31 -8.97 -9.83
C PHE A 27 -25.54 -8.05 -9.86
N GLU A 28 -26.62 -8.52 -10.47
CA GLU A 28 -27.93 -7.86 -10.42
C GLU A 28 -28.54 -7.89 -9.00
N VAL A 29 -28.33 -8.99 -8.28
CA VAL A 29 -28.69 -9.16 -6.86
C VAL A 29 -27.53 -9.85 -6.16
N ILE A 30 -27.02 -9.23 -5.10
CA ILE A 30 -25.91 -9.78 -4.32
C ILE A 30 -26.42 -10.98 -3.51
N PRO A 31 -25.82 -12.17 -3.65
CA PRO A 31 -26.20 -13.35 -2.86
C PRO A 31 -26.02 -13.11 -1.36
N LYS A 32 -26.96 -13.61 -0.55
CA LYS A 32 -26.88 -13.53 0.93
C LYS A 32 -25.98 -14.61 1.54
N GLU A 33 -25.77 -15.72 0.83
CA GLU A 33 -24.92 -16.83 1.26
C GLU A 33 -23.45 -16.53 0.92
N ARG A 34 -22.56 -16.81 1.87
CA ARG A 34 -21.11 -16.61 1.74
C ARG A 34 -20.40 -17.96 1.58
N PRO A 35 -19.28 -18.04 0.84
CA PRO A 35 -18.62 -16.99 0.06
C PRO A 35 -19.34 -16.66 -1.26
N ILE A 36 -19.28 -15.40 -1.72
CA ILE A 36 -19.92 -14.96 -2.97
C ILE A 36 -19.14 -15.52 -4.17
N PRO A 37 -19.71 -16.43 -4.98
CA PRO A 37 -19.00 -17.01 -6.11
C PRO A 37 -18.97 -16.02 -7.28
N VAL A 38 -17.79 -15.48 -7.59
CA VAL A 38 -17.62 -14.59 -8.76
C VAL A 38 -17.54 -15.44 -10.04
N PRO A 39 -18.53 -15.35 -10.95
CA PRO A 39 -18.54 -16.17 -12.15
C PRO A 39 -17.46 -15.73 -13.14
N CYS A 40 -16.92 -16.69 -13.91
CA CYS A 40 -15.99 -16.36 -14.98
C CYS A 40 -16.73 -15.73 -16.17
N LYS A 41 -16.21 -14.60 -16.68
CA LYS A 41 -16.74 -13.91 -17.87
C LYS A 41 -16.15 -14.41 -19.19
N VAL A 42 -15.12 -15.27 -19.14
CA VAL A 42 -14.47 -15.81 -20.34
C VAL A 42 -15.39 -16.86 -20.95
N SER A 43 -15.81 -16.62 -22.20
CA SER A 43 -16.63 -17.57 -22.96
C SER A 43 -15.95 -18.93 -23.03
N GLN A 44 -16.68 -20.00 -22.68
CA GLN A 44 -16.20 -21.40 -22.73
C GLN A 44 -15.09 -21.75 -21.73
N CYS A 45 -14.83 -20.93 -20.70
CA CYS A 45 -13.95 -21.36 -19.61
C CYS A 45 -14.62 -22.49 -18.80
N PRO A 46 -13.92 -23.59 -18.48
CA PRO A 46 -14.44 -24.65 -17.61
C PRO A 46 -14.47 -24.25 -16.12
N CYS A 47 -14.00 -23.05 -15.78
CA CYS A 47 -13.92 -22.55 -14.42
C CYS A 47 -15.30 -22.13 -13.88
N LYS A 48 -15.63 -22.62 -12.68
CA LYS A 48 -16.91 -22.31 -12.01
C LYS A 48 -16.92 -20.93 -11.36
N CYS A 49 -15.81 -20.56 -10.71
CA CYS A 49 -15.65 -19.30 -9.99
C CYS A 49 -14.22 -18.80 -10.08
N TYR A 50 -14.06 -17.50 -9.82
CA TYR A 50 -12.75 -16.87 -9.65
C TYR A 50 -12.03 -17.45 -8.42
N ASN A 51 -10.76 -17.82 -8.61
CA ASN A 51 -9.87 -18.24 -7.53
C ASN A 51 -8.64 -17.34 -7.56
N PHE A 52 -8.35 -16.68 -6.45
CA PHE A 52 -7.19 -15.80 -6.34
C PHE A 52 -5.92 -16.62 -6.04
N VAL A 53 -4.90 -16.45 -6.87
CA VAL A 53 -3.56 -16.99 -6.65
C VAL A 53 -2.66 -15.86 -6.17
N PRO A 54 -2.05 -15.96 -4.98
CA PRO A 54 -1.20 -14.90 -4.47
C PRO A 54 0.02 -14.66 -5.36
N LEU A 55 0.51 -13.42 -5.36
CA LEU A 55 1.74 -13.02 -6.03
C LEU A 55 2.84 -12.78 -5.00
N ASN A 56 4.09 -13.01 -5.36
CA ASN A 56 5.24 -12.60 -4.55
C ASN A 56 5.80 -11.29 -5.12
N GLY A 57 5.24 -10.16 -4.65
CA GLY A 57 5.45 -8.87 -5.27
C GLY A 57 4.94 -8.87 -6.71
N THR A 58 5.82 -8.65 -7.69
CA THR A 58 5.48 -8.72 -9.12
C THR A 58 5.64 -10.12 -9.72
N GLN A 59 6.18 -11.08 -8.97
CA GLN A 59 6.49 -12.41 -9.49
C GLN A 59 5.35 -13.39 -9.21
N PRO A 60 4.81 -14.06 -10.25
CA PRO A 60 3.83 -15.13 -10.05
C PRO A 60 4.46 -16.28 -9.28
N ILE A 61 3.73 -16.79 -8.28
CA ILE A 61 4.19 -17.92 -7.47
C ILE A 61 4.16 -19.21 -8.28
N ARG A 62 5.05 -20.12 -7.93
CA ARG A 62 5.18 -21.42 -8.58
C ARG A 62 4.57 -22.51 -7.71
N CYS A 63 4.01 -23.51 -8.37
CA CYS A 63 3.65 -24.77 -7.74
C CYS A 63 4.92 -25.53 -7.30
N ARG A 64 4.78 -26.54 -6.43
CA ARG A 64 5.82 -27.51 -6.07
C ARG A 64 6.43 -28.20 -7.29
N CYS A 65 5.67 -28.33 -8.37
CA CYS A 65 6.17 -28.82 -9.66
C CYS A 65 6.96 -27.79 -10.50
N LYS A 66 7.23 -26.59 -9.95
CA LYS A 66 7.94 -25.44 -10.56
C LYS A 66 7.21 -24.70 -11.69
N HIS A 67 6.04 -25.18 -12.08
CA HIS A 67 5.17 -24.55 -13.08
C HIS A 67 4.31 -23.43 -12.48
N PHE A 68 3.89 -22.50 -13.33
CA PHE A 68 3.00 -21.39 -12.96
C PHE A 68 1.53 -21.84 -12.88
N ALA A 69 0.69 -21.01 -12.27
CA ALA A 69 -0.75 -21.28 -12.16
C ALA A 69 -1.41 -21.47 -13.54
N ASP A 70 -1.01 -20.69 -14.54
CA ASP A 70 -1.55 -20.77 -15.91
C ASP A 70 -1.25 -22.11 -16.62
N GLN A 71 -0.24 -22.85 -16.13
CA GLN A 71 0.12 -24.17 -16.64
C GLN A 71 -0.64 -25.30 -15.94
N HIS A 72 -1.61 -24.96 -15.09
CA HIS A 72 -2.54 -25.89 -14.47
C HIS A 72 -3.93 -25.71 -15.08
N SER A 73 -4.66 -26.81 -15.23
CA SER A 73 -6.02 -26.77 -15.74
C SER A 73 -6.94 -26.06 -14.75
N ALA A 74 -7.92 -25.30 -15.25
CA ALA A 74 -8.95 -24.67 -14.42
C ALA A 74 -10.05 -25.65 -13.96
N GLY A 75 -9.89 -26.95 -14.25
CA GLY A 75 -10.76 -28.01 -13.76
C GLY A 75 -10.60 -28.31 -12.26
N PRO A 76 -11.51 -29.12 -11.69
CA PRO A 76 -11.46 -29.47 -10.27
C PRO A 76 -10.12 -30.13 -9.92
N GLY A 77 -9.49 -29.67 -8.85
CA GLY A 77 -8.18 -30.15 -8.39
C GLY A 77 -6.99 -29.44 -9.02
N PHE A 78 -7.15 -28.63 -10.07
CA PHE A 78 -6.08 -27.87 -10.72
C PHE A 78 -4.84 -28.71 -11.13
N PRO A 79 -4.99 -29.82 -11.87
CA PRO A 79 -3.85 -30.65 -12.26
C PRO A 79 -2.92 -29.89 -13.21
N CYS A 80 -1.62 -30.18 -13.15
CA CYS A 80 -0.65 -29.56 -14.05
C CYS A 80 -0.76 -30.17 -15.45
N ASN A 81 -0.78 -29.34 -16.48
CA ASN A 81 -0.80 -29.80 -17.87
C ASN A 81 0.58 -30.25 -18.36
N THR A 82 1.65 -29.77 -17.71
CA THR A 82 3.04 -30.03 -18.13
C THR A 82 3.64 -31.26 -17.46
N CYS A 83 3.15 -31.66 -16.27
CA CYS A 83 3.73 -32.78 -15.52
C CYS A 83 2.67 -33.72 -14.96
N SER A 84 2.94 -35.03 -15.03
CA SER A 84 2.00 -36.09 -14.66
C SER A 84 1.89 -36.34 -13.15
N LYS A 85 2.83 -35.85 -12.34
CA LYS A 85 2.90 -36.08 -10.89
C LYS A 85 2.21 -35.00 -10.05
N CYS A 86 1.74 -33.92 -10.69
CA CYS A 86 1.12 -32.81 -9.99
C CYS A 86 -0.40 -32.93 -10.05
N SER A 87 -0.99 -33.36 -8.94
CA SER A 87 -2.44 -33.50 -8.80
C SER A 87 -3.15 -32.17 -8.51
N GLY A 88 -2.41 -31.11 -8.17
CA GLY A 88 -2.99 -29.81 -7.87
C GLY A 88 -1.98 -28.68 -7.66
N PHE A 89 -2.46 -27.45 -7.80
CA PHE A 89 -1.64 -26.26 -7.58
C PHE A 89 -1.32 -26.08 -6.10
N HIS A 90 -0.10 -26.44 -5.70
CA HIS A 90 0.40 -26.28 -4.34
C HIS A 90 1.67 -25.43 -4.37
N SER A 91 1.62 -24.19 -3.91
CA SER A 91 2.79 -23.32 -3.81
C SER A 91 3.51 -23.48 -2.46
N CYS A 92 4.84 -23.31 -2.44
CA CYS A 92 5.61 -23.16 -1.20
C CYS A 92 5.56 -21.72 -0.64
N PHE A 93 4.71 -20.86 -1.20
CA PHE A 93 4.53 -19.50 -0.73
C PHE A 93 3.92 -19.47 0.68
N THR A 94 4.55 -18.71 1.56
CA THR A 94 4.07 -18.39 2.90
C THR A 94 3.60 -16.94 2.92
N CYS A 95 2.34 -16.73 3.29
CA CYS A 95 1.81 -15.40 3.54
C CYS A 95 2.56 -14.77 4.73
N GLY A 96 2.56 -13.44 4.85
CA GLY A 96 3.21 -12.76 5.97
C GLY A 96 2.59 -13.09 7.34
N CYS A 97 1.39 -13.68 7.38
CA CYS A 97 0.82 -14.29 8.59
C CYS A 97 1.49 -15.62 9.00
N GLY A 98 2.44 -16.13 8.22
CA GLY A 98 3.15 -17.40 8.44
C GLY A 98 2.42 -18.64 7.91
N GLN A 99 1.17 -18.52 7.46
CA GLN A 99 0.40 -19.64 6.92
C GLN A 99 0.62 -19.83 5.41
N PRO A 100 0.54 -21.07 4.90
CA PRO A 100 0.68 -21.35 3.48
C PRO A 100 -0.54 -20.88 2.67
N ALA A 101 -0.38 -20.67 1.37
CA ALA A 101 -1.45 -20.20 0.49
C ALA A 101 -2.74 -21.05 0.56
N TYR A 102 -2.63 -22.37 0.68
CA TYR A 102 -3.79 -23.27 0.72
C TYR A 102 -4.62 -23.17 2.00
N ALA A 103 -4.08 -22.58 3.07
CA ALA A 103 -4.80 -22.33 4.31
C ALA A 103 -5.63 -21.03 4.26
N HIS A 104 -5.54 -20.28 3.15
CA HIS A 104 -6.30 -19.05 2.94
C HIS A 104 -7.50 -19.32 2.06
N GLU A 105 -8.62 -18.72 2.42
CA GLU A 105 -9.82 -18.68 1.61
C GLU A 105 -9.99 -17.30 0.98
N THR A 106 -10.40 -17.29 -0.28
CA THR A 106 -10.64 -16.05 -1.01
C THR A 106 -12.08 -15.61 -0.78
N VAL A 107 -12.27 -14.59 0.05
CA VAL A 107 -13.60 -14.06 0.38
C VAL A 107 -13.86 -12.77 -0.39
N VAL A 108 -15.02 -12.71 -1.04
CA VAL A 108 -15.54 -11.50 -1.65
C VAL A 108 -16.61 -10.92 -0.72
N GLU A 109 -16.47 -9.64 -0.38
CA GLU A 109 -17.32 -8.90 0.54
C GLU A 109 -17.78 -7.60 -0.12
N THR A 110 -18.99 -7.15 0.19
CA THR A 110 -19.45 -5.83 -0.20
C THR A 110 -18.93 -4.76 0.75
N LYS A 111 -19.02 -3.50 0.31
CA LYS A 111 -18.64 -2.34 1.13
C LYS A 111 -19.49 -2.26 2.40
N GLU A 112 -20.79 -2.47 2.30
CA GLU A 112 -21.73 -2.40 3.42
C GLU A 112 -21.41 -3.47 4.47
N GLU A 113 -21.06 -4.67 4.02
CA GLU A 113 -20.70 -5.80 4.88
C GLU A 113 -19.41 -5.53 5.66
N ARG A 114 -18.41 -4.92 5.01
CA ARG A 114 -17.17 -4.51 5.69
C ARG A 114 -17.41 -3.45 6.76
N LEU A 115 -18.21 -2.43 6.43
CA LEU A 115 -18.58 -1.38 7.39
C LEU A 115 -19.35 -1.97 8.58
N ALA A 116 -20.28 -2.91 8.34
CA ALA A 116 -21.03 -3.58 9.40
C ALA A 116 -20.12 -4.42 10.32
N GLN A 117 -19.01 -4.95 9.80
CA GLN A 117 -17.99 -5.66 10.58
C GLN A 117 -16.96 -4.73 11.24
N GLY A 118 -17.07 -3.42 11.06
CA GLY A 118 -16.08 -2.46 11.55
C GLY A 118 -14.73 -2.53 10.83
N LYS A 119 -14.67 -3.15 9.65
CA LYS A 119 -13.46 -3.19 8.83
C LYS A 119 -13.30 -1.89 8.05
N PRO A 120 -12.06 -1.41 7.85
CA PRO A 120 -11.80 -0.20 7.09
C PRO A 120 -12.17 -0.40 5.60
N VAL A 121 -12.63 0.69 4.98
CA VAL A 121 -13.04 0.72 3.58
C VAL A 121 -12.43 1.95 2.92
N GLY A 122 -11.87 1.75 1.72
CA GLY A 122 -11.30 2.83 0.93
C GLY A 122 -12.32 3.91 0.54
N GLN A 123 -11.79 5.10 0.24
CA GLN A 123 -12.60 6.25 -0.16
C GLN A 123 -13.20 6.07 -1.56
N ASP A 124 -14.47 6.47 -1.72
CA ASP A 124 -15.14 6.40 -3.01
C ASP A 124 -14.52 7.43 -3.97
N VAL A 125 -13.90 6.93 -5.03
CA VAL A 125 -13.37 7.76 -6.11
C VAL A 125 -14.43 7.91 -7.22
N PRO A 126 -14.62 9.11 -7.81
CA PRO A 126 -15.66 9.35 -8.81
C PRO A 126 -15.34 8.77 -10.19
N PHE A 127 -14.19 8.11 -10.34
CA PHE A 127 -13.73 7.47 -11.57
C PHE A 127 -13.27 6.05 -11.27
N ALA A 128 -13.40 5.16 -12.25
CA ALA A 128 -12.82 3.83 -12.16
C ALA A 128 -11.29 3.95 -12.14
N ALA A 129 -10.67 3.60 -11.02
CA ALA A 129 -9.22 3.57 -10.93
C ALA A 129 -8.67 2.49 -11.88
N MET A 130 -8.04 2.93 -12.97
CA MET A 130 -7.43 2.08 -14.00
C MET A 130 -6.10 1.48 -13.52
N GLY A 131 -6.11 0.81 -12.37
CA GLY A 131 -5.00 0.00 -11.86
C GLY A 131 -3.62 0.67 -11.92
N GLY A 132 -3.33 1.57 -10.99
CA GLY A 132 -2.02 2.22 -10.85
C GLY A 132 -1.61 2.35 -9.38
N LEU A 133 -0.30 2.51 -9.13
CA LEU A 133 0.20 2.83 -7.79
C LEU A 133 -0.24 4.26 -7.45
N THR A 134 -1.21 4.40 -6.54
CA THR A 134 -1.67 5.72 -6.06
C THR A 134 -0.77 6.31 -4.98
N GLY A 135 0.22 5.53 -4.49
CA GLY A 135 1.20 5.93 -3.48
C GLY A 135 2.07 4.75 -3.04
N PHE A 136 3.08 4.99 -2.20
CA PHE A 136 3.99 3.94 -1.70
C PHE A 136 3.27 2.85 -0.91
N SER A 137 2.20 3.18 -0.19
CA SER A 137 1.35 2.20 0.51
C SER A 137 0.74 1.17 -0.46
N SER A 138 0.63 1.50 -1.75
CA SER A 138 0.11 0.57 -2.75
C SER A 138 1.03 -0.59 -3.10
N LEU A 139 2.29 -0.53 -2.68
CA LEU A 139 3.23 -1.64 -2.77
C LEU A 139 3.07 -2.66 -1.65
N ALA A 140 2.45 -2.26 -0.53
CA ALA A 140 2.22 -3.16 0.58
C ALA A 140 1.03 -4.08 0.28
N GLU A 141 1.15 -5.35 0.71
CA GLU A 141 0.05 -6.30 0.65
C GLU A 141 -1.18 -5.75 1.39
N GLY A 142 -2.39 -6.05 0.92
CA GLY A 142 -3.62 -5.40 1.40
C GLY A 142 -3.77 -5.39 2.93
N TYR A 143 -3.34 -6.46 3.61
CA TYR A 143 -3.39 -6.55 5.08
C TYR A 143 -2.33 -5.71 5.81
N MET A 144 -1.25 -5.32 5.13
CA MET A 144 -0.16 -4.51 5.68
C MET A 144 -0.32 -3.01 5.43
N ARG A 145 -1.30 -2.62 4.59
CA ARG A 145 -1.52 -1.22 4.27
C ARG A 145 -2.04 -0.50 5.51
N LEU A 146 -1.40 0.60 5.89
CA LEU A 146 -1.80 1.44 7.03
C LEU A 146 -2.77 2.55 6.63
N ASP A 147 -3.18 2.61 5.36
CA ASP A 147 -4.21 3.53 4.88
C ASP A 147 -5.62 2.97 5.15
N ASP A 148 -6.65 3.80 4.97
CA ASP A 148 -8.06 3.45 5.18
C ASP A 148 -8.56 2.30 4.27
N SER A 149 -7.74 1.88 3.30
CA SER A 149 -8.05 0.72 2.45
C SER A 149 -7.50 -0.60 3.01
N GLY A 150 -6.67 -0.55 4.06
CA GLY A 150 -5.88 -1.66 4.60
C GLY A 150 -6.29 -2.15 5.98
N ILE A 151 -5.33 -2.29 6.90
CA ILE A 151 -5.61 -2.54 8.34
C ILE A 151 -5.92 -1.23 9.10
N GLY A 152 -5.73 -0.09 8.42
CA GLY A 152 -5.80 1.24 9.01
C GLY A 152 -4.57 1.59 9.83
N ALA A 153 -4.45 2.85 10.24
CA ALA A 153 -3.41 3.27 11.16
C ALA A 153 -3.59 2.53 12.51
N PRO A 154 -2.52 2.02 13.13
CA PRO A 154 -2.59 1.46 14.47
C PRO A 154 -3.18 2.51 15.42
N SER A 155 -3.99 2.08 16.40
CA SER A 155 -4.58 2.99 17.37
C SER A 155 -3.50 3.82 18.09
N ALA A 156 -3.80 5.07 18.45
CA ALA A 156 -2.85 5.93 19.17
C ALA A 156 -2.35 5.26 20.46
N GLN A 157 -3.23 4.55 21.18
CA GLN A 157 -2.86 3.76 22.36
C GLN A 157 -1.80 2.71 22.05
N PHE A 158 -1.89 2.05 20.87
CA PHE A 158 -0.90 1.09 20.41
C PHE A 158 0.48 1.73 20.18
N LEU A 159 0.49 2.92 19.58
CA LEU A 159 1.72 3.65 19.29
C LEU A 159 2.34 4.30 20.55
N GLU A 160 1.50 4.67 21.51
CA GLU A 160 1.90 5.29 22.77
C GLU A 160 2.27 4.27 23.86
N PHE A 161 2.13 2.96 23.62
CA PHE A 161 2.53 1.96 24.61
C PHE A 161 4.04 2.10 24.91
N PRO A 162 4.42 2.13 26.20
CA PRO A 162 5.81 2.20 26.59
C PRO A 162 6.56 1.00 26.03
N THR A 163 7.74 1.24 25.46
CA THR A 163 8.50 0.16 24.84
C THR A 163 9.00 -0.77 25.93
N THR A 164 8.75 -2.05 25.76
CA THR A 164 9.00 -3.12 26.72
C THR A 164 10.35 -3.79 26.46
N ASN A 165 10.84 -4.57 27.42
CA ASN A 165 12.10 -5.29 27.26
C ASN A 165 12.05 -6.38 26.15
N THR A 166 10.85 -6.75 25.71
CA THR A 166 10.64 -7.69 24.60
C THR A 166 10.70 -7.05 23.21
N ASP A 167 10.74 -5.72 23.13
CA ASP A 167 10.71 -5.01 21.85
C ASP A 167 12.09 -4.92 21.19
N HIS A 168 12.06 -4.62 19.89
CA HIS A 168 13.26 -4.59 19.06
C HIS A 168 14.31 -3.64 19.65
N PRO A 169 15.60 -4.02 19.71
CA PRO A 169 16.68 -3.19 20.30
C PRO A 169 16.71 -1.76 19.75
N PHE A 170 16.35 -1.59 18.48
CA PHE A 170 16.22 -0.29 17.82
C PHE A 170 15.22 0.63 18.53
N LEU A 171 14.01 0.15 18.85
CA LEU A 171 12.98 0.98 19.49
C LEU A 171 13.38 1.40 20.90
N ARG A 172 14.06 0.51 21.64
CA ARG A 172 14.58 0.79 22.99
C ARG A 172 15.64 1.89 23.00
N ALA A 173 16.45 2.01 21.95
CA ALA A 173 17.53 3.00 21.88
C ALA A 173 17.05 4.44 21.68
N PHE A 174 15.86 4.65 21.12
CA PHE A 174 15.33 5.98 20.81
C PHE A 174 14.33 6.52 21.86
N GLN A 175 14.00 5.74 22.90
CA GLN A 175 13.22 6.22 24.04
C GLN A 175 14.10 6.90 25.10
N GLY A 176 14.85 7.93 24.67
CA GLY A 176 15.49 8.87 25.60
C GLY A 176 14.44 9.72 26.32
N PRO A 177 14.71 10.18 27.56
CA PRO A 177 13.70 10.82 28.40
C PRO A 177 13.19 12.13 27.77
N SER A 178 11.88 12.20 27.50
CA SER A 178 11.18 13.46 27.30
C SER A 178 11.08 14.20 28.65
N SER A 179 12.13 14.91 29.02
CA SER A 179 12.05 15.92 30.08
C SER A 179 13.01 17.04 29.77
N SER A 180 12.46 18.24 29.68
CA SER A 180 13.16 19.52 29.68
C SER A 180 14.14 19.56 30.84
N ALA A 181 15.42 19.27 30.58
CA ALA A 181 16.51 19.52 31.50
C ALA A 181 17.76 19.79 30.67
N GLU A 182 18.28 21.00 30.79
CA GLU A 182 19.58 21.38 30.26
C GLU A 182 20.64 20.45 30.88
N ILE A 183 21.26 19.60 30.06
CA ILE A 183 22.40 18.77 30.49
C ILE A 183 23.67 19.45 30.01
N THR A 184 24.40 20.02 30.96
CA THR A 184 25.75 20.56 30.79
C THR A 184 26.69 19.45 30.32
N PHE A 185 27.30 19.65 29.15
CA PHE A 185 28.26 18.74 28.52
C PHE A 185 29.63 18.85 29.19
N THR A 186 29.90 18.01 30.19
CA THR A 186 31.27 17.63 30.52
C THR A 186 31.30 16.12 30.77
N ASP A 187 32.06 15.43 29.93
CA ASP A 187 32.56 14.06 30.06
C ASP A 187 31.67 12.90 29.56
N ILE A 188 31.66 12.69 28.23
CA ILE A 188 31.44 11.37 27.62
C ILE A 188 32.50 11.12 26.53
N PRO A 189 33.20 9.96 26.53
CA PRO A 189 34.24 9.65 25.56
C PRO A 189 33.69 9.41 24.15
N THR A 190 34.28 10.10 23.20
CA THR A 190 34.02 10.17 21.76
C THR A 190 34.12 8.83 21.04
N THR A 191 33.05 8.01 20.98
CA THR A 191 32.96 6.89 20.02
C THR A 191 31.52 6.52 19.59
N VAL A 192 30.63 7.50 19.39
CA VAL A 192 29.45 7.30 18.52
C VAL A 192 29.21 8.59 17.76
N ASN A 193 29.35 8.51 16.43
CA ASN A 193 29.11 9.62 15.52
C ASN A 193 27.58 9.87 15.46
N LEU A 194 27.08 10.57 16.48
CA LEU A 194 25.71 11.07 16.51
C LEU A 194 25.59 12.07 15.37
N ARG A 195 24.78 11.71 14.38
CA ARG A 195 24.53 12.51 13.18
C ARG A 195 24.26 13.97 13.56
N ARG A 196 24.96 14.87 12.89
CA ARG A 196 24.77 16.31 12.98
C ARG A 196 23.36 16.69 12.46
N PRO A 197 22.83 17.87 12.83
CA PRO A 197 21.53 18.34 12.33
C PRO A 197 21.48 18.25 10.79
N GLU A 198 20.40 17.70 10.23
CA GLU A 198 20.22 17.44 8.78
C GLU A 198 20.53 18.64 7.87
N GLU A 199 20.44 19.86 8.40
CA GLU A 199 20.80 21.11 7.71
C GLU A 199 22.30 21.18 7.31
N ASP A 200 23.20 20.55 8.08
CA ASP A 200 24.66 20.56 7.81
C ASP A 200 25.07 19.53 6.73
N ASP A 201 24.33 18.42 6.60
CA ASP A 201 24.58 17.38 5.60
C ASP A 201 24.27 17.90 4.17
N MET A 202 23.15 18.61 4.00
CA MET A 202 22.81 19.23 2.72
C MET A 202 23.85 20.28 2.29
N ALA A 203 24.29 21.12 3.23
CA ALA A 203 25.32 22.12 2.99
C ALA A 203 26.68 21.48 2.63
N TYR A 204 27.01 20.34 3.25
CA TYR A 204 28.22 19.57 2.92
C TYR A 204 28.21 19.06 1.48
N PHE A 205 27.11 18.42 1.05
CA PHE A 205 26.99 17.91 -0.32
C PHE A 205 27.00 19.05 -1.36
N GLU A 206 26.37 20.18 -1.04
CA GLU A 206 26.35 21.36 -1.91
C GLU A 206 27.76 21.97 -2.07
N ARG A 207 28.54 22.08 -0.99
CA ARG A 207 29.95 22.53 -1.08
C ARG A 207 30.79 21.61 -1.94
N GLN A 208 30.66 20.29 -1.77
CA GLN A 208 31.37 19.31 -2.60
C GLN A 208 30.98 19.37 -4.08
N TYR A 209 29.70 19.61 -4.36
CA TYR A 209 29.23 19.83 -5.73
C TYR A 209 29.85 21.09 -6.33
N GLN A 210 29.81 22.22 -5.61
CA GLN A 210 30.41 23.48 -6.05
C GLN A 210 31.92 23.35 -6.29
N THR A 211 32.67 22.69 -5.41
CA THR A 211 34.11 22.44 -5.61
C THR A 211 34.41 21.65 -6.87
N ARG A 212 33.64 20.58 -7.16
CA ARG A 212 33.81 19.80 -8.41
C ARG A 212 33.47 20.63 -9.64
N VAL A 213 32.42 21.45 -9.59
CA VAL A 213 32.04 22.33 -10.69
C VAL A 213 33.13 23.38 -10.93
N SER A 214 33.66 24.02 -9.89
CA SER A 214 34.78 24.96 -9.99
C SER A 214 36.01 24.30 -10.60
N HIS A 215 36.41 23.12 -10.09
CA HIS A 215 37.54 22.37 -10.63
C HIS A 215 37.33 21.97 -12.10
N TRP A 216 36.10 21.59 -12.48
CA TRP A 216 35.76 21.28 -13.87
C TRP A 216 35.83 22.52 -14.78
N ILE A 217 35.34 23.67 -14.31
CA ILE A 217 35.43 24.95 -15.01
C ILE A 217 36.89 25.40 -15.17
N ASP A 218 37.71 25.25 -14.13
CA ASP A 218 39.12 25.65 -14.16
C ASP A 218 39.93 24.76 -15.11
N ASN A 219 39.65 23.46 -15.14
CA ASN A 219 40.24 22.52 -16.09
C ASN A 219 39.82 22.85 -17.54
N LEU A 220 38.55 23.19 -17.78
CA LEU A 220 38.09 23.64 -19.09
C LEU A 220 38.76 24.95 -19.53
N LYS A 221 38.94 25.91 -18.62
CA LYS A 221 39.67 27.15 -18.91
C LYS A 221 41.13 26.86 -19.28
N GLN A 222 41.79 25.94 -18.59
CA GLN A 222 43.16 25.51 -18.91
C GLN A 222 43.25 24.79 -20.26
N GLN A 223 42.22 24.05 -20.68
CA GLN A 223 42.17 23.42 -22.00
C GLN A 223 41.90 24.41 -23.15
N HIS A 224 41.28 25.57 -22.87
CA HIS A 224 41.00 26.63 -23.86
C HIS A 224 42.06 27.75 -23.90
N LEU A 225 43.11 27.67 -23.07
CA LEU A 225 44.25 28.60 -23.04
C LEU A 225 45.55 27.99 -23.63
N CYS A 226 45.44 26.85 -24.32
CA CYS A 226 46.46 26.30 -25.22
C CYS A 226 45.97 26.29 -26.66
#